data_AF-A0A818AXP2-F1
#
_entry.id   AF-A0A818AXP2-F1
#
_cell.length_a   1.000
_cell.length_b   1.000
_cell.length_c   1.000
_cell.angle_alpha   90.00
_cell.angle_beta   90.00
_cell.angle_gamma   90.00
#
_symmetry.space_group_name_H-M   'P 1'
#
loop_
_entity.id
_entity.type
_entity.pdbx_description
1 polymer ?
#
loop_
_entity_poly.entity_id
_entity_poly.type
_entity_poly.pdbx_seq_one_letter_code
_entity_poly.pdbx_strand_id
1 'polypeptide(L)'
;FVQNLVFYGISQNTGAWLANPYIAFFAGALVEVAAYFVVQLVLNRWGRKIPYCTFVFLFGLFAFFVVPIQMLISKDSREQYILMFIINVVLKFLASGSYAIIYIYANELFPTQGRNTGIGMCSMVARFGAIIGTLSNDLLARVWIHFPIVVFGTTSLITVAFATICPETVNKPLPETVHDIDRIGVTWPCWKSKALTLEEINSMTDSNECMSLKAQFKENDIL
;
A
#
# COMPACT_ATOMS: atom_id res chain seq x y z
N PHE A 1 -0.69 -0.52 5.07
CA PHE A 1 -0.55 0.50 6.11
C PHE A 1 -0.22 1.88 5.52
N VAL A 2 1.03 2.11 5.06
CA VAL A 2 1.52 3.45 4.65
C VAL A 2 0.68 4.11 3.55
N GLN A 3 0.24 3.35 2.54
CA GLN A 3 -0.58 3.91 1.45
C GLN A 3 -1.90 4.53 1.95
N ASN A 4 -2.54 3.94 2.96
CA ASN A 4 -3.76 4.50 3.54
C ASN A 4 -3.44 5.69 4.44
N LEU A 5 -2.37 5.60 5.25
CA LEU A 5 -1.88 6.72 6.07
C LEU A 5 -1.70 7.99 5.23
N VAL A 6 -1.00 7.87 4.10
CA VAL A 6 -0.70 8.97 3.20
C VAL A 6 -1.96 9.49 2.49
N PHE A 7 -2.74 8.60 1.89
CA PHE A 7 -3.94 8.99 1.12
C PHE A 7 -4.96 9.76 1.96
N TYR A 8 -5.30 9.22 3.15
CA TYR A 8 -6.24 9.88 4.04
C TYR A 8 -5.62 11.13 4.70
N GLY A 9 -4.32 11.10 4.99
CA GLY A 9 -3.60 12.25 5.55
C GLY A 9 -3.62 13.49 4.64
N ILE A 10 -3.39 13.31 3.33
CA ILE A 10 -3.44 14.42 2.35
C ILE A 10 -4.88 14.86 2.09
N SER A 11 -5.80 13.90 2.03
CA SER A 11 -7.22 14.19 1.75
C SER A 11 -7.85 15.07 2.82
N GLN A 12 -7.44 14.94 4.09
CA GLN A 12 -7.86 15.85 5.16
C GLN A 12 -7.33 17.28 4.98
N ASN A 13 -6.12 17.44 4.46
CA ASN A 13 -5.49 18.75 4.30
C ASN A 13 -5.97 19.51 3.04
N THR A 14 -6.58 18.81 2.08
CA THR A 14 -6.94 19.38 0.75
C THR A 14 -7.90 20.58 0.85
N GLY A 15 -8.76 20.63 1.88
CA GLY A 15 -9.74 21.71 2.06
C GLY A 15 -9.18 23.05 2.58
N ALA A 16 -7.93 23.11 3.02
CA ALA A 16 -7.38 24.28 3.73
C ALA A 16 -6.84 25.40 2.82
N TRP A 17 -6.61 25.12 1.53
CA TRP A 17 -5.80 25.99 0.65
C TRP A 17 -6.59 26.89 -0.31
N LEU A 18 -7.91 26.65 -0.48
CA LEU A 18 -8.79 27.52 -1.27
C LEU A 18 -9.77 28.27 -0.35
N ALA A 19 -10.19 29.46 -0.80
CA ALA A 19 -11.25 30.23 -0.15
C ALA A 19 -12.59 29.46 -0.05
N ASN A 20 -12.83 28.51 -0.98
CA ASN A 20 -14.02 27.65 -0.99
C ASN A 20 -13.63 26.16 -0.91
N PRO A 21 -13.90 25.47 0.22
CA PRO A 21 -13.50 24.07 0.41
C PRO A 21 -14.19 23.11 -0.56
N TYR A 22 -15.44 23.39 -0.96
CA TYR A 22 -16.19 22.57 -1.92
C TYR A 22 -15.48 22.43 -3.28
N ILE A 23 -14.86 23.52 -3.76
CA ILE A 23 -14.13 23.52 -5.04
C ILE A 23 -12.84 22.71 -4.92
N ALA A 24 -12.13 22.82 -3.79
CA ALA A 24 -10.93 22.05 -3.54
C ALA A 24 -11.21 20.54 -3.46
N PHE A 25 -12.30 20.14 -2.80
CA PHE A 25 -12.72 18.73 -2.76
C PHE A 25 -13.13 18.21 -4.14
N PHE A 26 -13.90 18.99 -4.89
CA PHE A 26 -14.30 18.61 -6.26
C PHE A 26 -13.09 18.44 -7.18
N ALA A 27 -12.14 19.38 -7.16
CA ALA A 27 -10.90 19.28 -7.91
C ALA A 27 -10.06 18.06 -7.46
N GLY A 28 -9.96 17.82 -6.15
CA GLY A 28 -9.28 16.64 -5.61
C GLY A 28 -9.90 15.32 -6.05
N ALA A 29 -11.23 15.24 -6.18
CA ALA A 29 -11.93 14.06 -6.68
C ALA A 29 -11.71 13.85 -8.19
N LEU A 30 -11.73 14.91 -8.99
CA LEU A 30 -11.41 14.83 -10.43
C LEU A 30 -9.99 14.31 -10.67
N VAL A 31 -9.03 14.79 -9.88
CA VAL A 31 -7.62 14.37 -9.96
C VAL A 31 -7.46 12.89 -9.61
N GLU A 32 -8.22 12.39 -8.63
CA GLU A 32 -8.22 10.98 -8.25
C GLU A 32 -8.74 10.08 -9.37
N VAL A 33 -9.84 10.47 -10.02
CA VAL A 33 -10.36 9.76 -11.21
C VAL A 33 -9.32 9.76 -12.33
N ALA A 34 -8.72 10.92 -12.62
CA ALA A 34 -7.68 11.04 -13.65
C ALA A 34 -6.46 10.15 -13.33
N ALA A 35 -6.04 10.09 -12.06
CA ALA A 35 -4.94 9.25 -11.61
C ALA A 35 -5.19 7.77 -11.91
N TYR A 36 -6.41 7.27 -11.68
CA TYR A 36 -6.74 5.87 -11.97
C TYR A 36 -6.70 5.55 -13.46
N PHE A 37 -7.17 6.45 -14.33
CA PHE A 37 -7.04 6.27 -15.79
C PHE A 37 -5.58 6.22 -16.22
N VAL A 38 -4.74 7.13 -15.71
CA VAL A 38 -3.30 7.15 -16.03
C VAL A 38 -2.61 5.89 -15.54
N VAL A 39 -2.89 5.44 -14.30
CA VAL A 39 -2.31 4.22 -13.74
C VAL A 39 -2.64 3.00 -14.59
N GLN A 40 -3.88 2.86 -15.07
CA GLN A 40 -4.26 1.74 -15.91
C GLN A 40 -3.42 1.67 -17.21
N LEU A 41 -3.14 2.81 -17.82
CA LEU A 41 -2.29 2.89 -19.01
C LEU A 41 -0.82 2.56 -18.70
N VAL A 42 -0.31 3.06 -17.58
CA VAL A 42 1.08 2.85 -17.12
C VAL A 42 1.32 1.38 -16.80
N LEU A 43 0.38 0.74 -16.11
CA LEU A 43 0.46 -0.68 -15.71
C LEU A 43 0.55 -1.62 -16.92
N ASN A 44 -0.20 -1.32 -17.98
CA ASN A 44 -0.19 -2.10 -19.21
C ASN A 44 1.17 -2.04 -19.95
N ARG A 45 1.98 -1.00 -19.73
CA ARG A 45 3.26 -0.79 -20.45
C ARG A 45 4.49 -1.21 -19.66
N TRP A 46 4.56 -0.84 -18.37
CA TRP A 46 5.77 -0.97 -17.55
C TRP A 46 5.66 -2.01 -16.43
N GLY A 47 4.58 -2.77 -16.37
CA GLY A 47 4.36 -3.76 -15.32
C GLY A 47 3.82 -3.13 -14.03
N ARG A 48 4.08 -3.77 -12.86
CA ARG A 48 3.45 -3.39 -11.58
C ARG A 48 4.42 -2.79 -10.57
N LYS A 49 5.60 -3.41 -10.41
CA LYS A 49 6.60 -3.02 -9.40
C LYS A 49 7.23 -1.65 -9.71
N ILE A 50 7.70 -1.46 -10.95
CA ILE A 50 8.34 -0.22 -11.39
C ILE A 50 7.42 0.99 -11.17
N PRO A 51 6.17 1.02 -11.69
CA PRO A 51 5.32 2.17 -11.48
C PRO A 51 5.01 2.38 -9.99
N TYR A 52 4.73 1.32 -9.22
CA TYR A 52 4.52 1.45 -7.77
C TYR A 52 5.69 2.15 -7.08
N CYS A 53 6.92 1.68 -7.29
CA CYS A 53 8.10 2.29 -6.68
C CYS A 53 8.30 3.74 -7.15
N THR A 54 8.08 4.05 -8.43
CA THR A 54 8.23 5.42 -8.96
C THR A 54 7.22 6.39 -8.36
N PHE A 55 5.93 6.03 -8.27
CA PHE A 55 4.91 6.91 -7.71
C PHE A 55 5.16 7.19 -6.22
N VAL A 56 5.51 6.17 -5.44
CA VAL A 56 5.78 6.34 -3.99
C VAL A 56 7.08 7.10 -3.74
N PHE A 57 8.12 6.87 -4.56
CA PHE A 57 9.38 7.61 -4.45
C PHE A 57 9.20 9.08 -4.80
N LEU A 58 8.52 9.37 -5.92
CA LEU A 58 8.20 10.74 -6.31
C LEU A 58 7.34 11.41 -5.23
N PHE A 59 6.37 10.70 -4.66
CA PHE A 59 5.55 11.25 -3.57
C PHE A 59 6.42 11.66 -2.38
N GLY A 60 7.32 10.77 -1.93
CA GLY A 60 8.25 11.07 -0.84
C GLY A 60 9.12 12.28 -1.16
N LEU A 61 9.69 12.35 -2.36
CA LEU A 61 10.53 13.46 -2.81
C LEU A 61 9.77 14.79 -2.81
N PHE A 62 8.58 14.83 -3.42
CA PHE A 62 7.73 16.02 -3.44
C PHE A 62 7.33 16.45 -2.02
N ALA A 63 6.98 15.51 -1.14
CA ALA A 63 6.63 15.80 0.26
C ALA A 63 7.78 16.48 1.01
N PHE A 64 9.03 16.07 0.77
CA PHE A 64 10.21 16.74 1.34
C PHE A 64 10.44 18.14 0.77
N PHE A 65 10.20 18.36 -0.53
CA PHE A 65 10.30 19.68 -1.14
C PHE A 65 9.24 20.67 -0.65
N VAL A 66 8.04 20.20 -0.26
CA VAL A 66 6.98 21.06 0.26
C VAL A 66 7.40 21.77 1.56
N VAL A 67 8.16 21.11 2.43
CA VAL A 67 8.54 21.63 3.75
C VAL A 67 9.35 22.94 3.68
N PRO A 68 10.48 23.02 2.95
CA PRO A 68 11.22 24.28 2.82
C PRO A 68 10.43 25.35 2.08
N ILE A 69 9.61 24.96 1.08
CA ILE A 69 8.76 25.91 0.34
C ILE A 69 7.75 26.55 1.29
N GLN A 70 7.13 25.79 2.19
CA GLN A 70 6.21 26.32 3.19
C GLN A 70 6.89 27.20 4.26
N MET A 71 8.15 26.93 4.59
CA MET A 71 8.91 27.73 5.56
C MET A 71 9.43 29.05 4.99
N LEU A 72 9.79 29.06 3.70
CA LEU A 72 10.34 30.24 3.01
C LEU A 72 9.26 31.24 2.58
N ILE A 73 8.00 30.84 2.60
CA ILE A 73 6.87 31.62 2.07
C ILE A 73 6.10 32.26 3.23
N SER A 74 6.25 33.58 3.40
CA SER A 74 5.42 34.39 4.31
C SER A 74 3.97 34.48 3.78
N LYS A 75 3.02 34.12 4.65
CA LYS A 75 1.58 33.83 4.47
C LYS A 75 0.67 34.84 3.73
N ASP A 76 1.18 35.89 3.08
CA ASP A 76 0.36 37.07 2.75
C ASP A 76 -0.01 37.25 1.26
N SER A 77 0.39 36.35 0.36
CA SER A 77 0.12 36.53 -1.08
C SER A 77 -0.84 35.48 -1.66
N ARG A 78 -1.88 35.94 -2.38
CA ARG A 78 -2.86 35.09 -3.09
C ARG A 78 -2.22 34.07 -4.04
N GLU A 79 -1.09 34.41 -4.64
CA GLU A 79 -0.31 33.53 -5.52
C GLU A 79 0.24 32.28 -4.80
N GLN A 80 0.52 32.39 -3.50
CA GLN A 80 1.08 31.30 -2.71
C GLN A 80 0.04 30.21 -2.41
N TYR A 81 -1.22 30.61 -2.19
CA TYR A 81 -2.32 29.66 -2.03
C TYR A 81 -2.53 28.81 -3.28
N ILE A 82 -2.37 29.41 -4.46
CA ILE A 82 -2.47 28.70 -5.74
C ILE A 82 -1.31 27.71 -5.89
N LEU A 83 -0.08 28.11 -5.57
CA LEU A 83 1.09 27.22 -5.60
C LEU A 83 0.93 26.03 -4.64
N MET A 84 0.50 26.27 -3.39
CA MET A 84 0.25 25.21 -2.41
C MET A 84 -0.85 24.27 -2.87
N PHE A 85 -1.91 24.80 -3.49
CA PHE A 85 -2.98 23.99 -4.05
C PHE A 85 -2.48 23.08 -5.18
N ILE A 86 -1.70 23.62 -6.13
CA ILE A 86 -1.11 22.83 -7.23
C ILE A 86 -0.25 21.69 -6.68
N ILE A 87 0.61 21.99 -5.70
CA ILE A 87 1.47 20.99 -5.06
C ILE A 87 0.63 19.90 -4.36
N ASN A 88 -0.43 20.29 -3.63
CA ASN A 88 -1.34 19.32 -3.00
C ASN A 88 -2.05 18.44 -4.02
N VAL A 89 -2.48 19.01 -5.16
CA VAL A 89 -3.08 18.27 -6.26
C VAL A 89 -2.10 17.25 -6.84
N VAL A 90 -0.85 17.64 -7.06
CA VAL A 90 0.21 16.71 -7.51
C VAL A 90 0.42 15.61 -6.49
N LEU A 91 0.60 15.93 -5.20
CA LEU A 91 0.74 14.93 -4.15
C LEU A 91 -0.43 13.96 -4.08
N LYS A 92 -1.67 14.48 -4.23
CA LYS A 92 -2.89 13.66 -4.24
C LYS A 92 -2.95 12.75 -5.47
N PHE A 93 -2.52 13.22 -6.64
CA PHE A 93 -2.40 12.40 -7.84
C PHE A 93 -1.44 11.22 -7.62
N LEU A 94 -0.25 11.49 -7.08
CA LEU A 94 0.75 10.44 -6.83
C LEU A 94 0.28 9.43 -5.78
N ALA A 95 -0.33 9.91 -4.68
CA ALA A 95 -0.86 9.05 -3.63
C ALA A 95 -2.04 8.18 -4.10
N SER A 96 -2.94 8.74 -4.91
CA SER A 96 -4.06 7.99 -5.49
C SER A 96 -3.54 6.93 -6.46
N GLY A 97 -2.52 7.28 -7.27
CA GLY A 97 -1.91 6.35 -8.20
C GLY A 97 -1.24 5.16 -7.51
N SER A 98 -0.42 5.41 -6.49
CA SER A 98 0.22 4.34 -5.71
C SER A 98 -0.80 3.48 -4.96
N TYR A 99 -1.91 4.07 -4.51
CA TYR A 99 -3.01 3.35 -3.87
C TYR A 99 -3.65 2.35 -4.85
N ALA A 100 -3.99 2.76 -6.08
CA ALA A 100 -4.57 1.83 -7.05
C ALA A 100 -3.63 0.65 -7.36
N ILE A 101 -2.34 0.92 -7.56
CA ILE A 101 -1.35 -0.11 -7.92
C ILE A 101 -1.18 -1.14 -6.80
N ILE A 102 -1.13 -0.72 -5.53
CA ILE A 102 -0.92 -1.67 -4.42
C ILE A 102 -2.08 -2.66 -4.28
N TYR A 103 -3.33 -2.25 -4.56
CA TYR A 103 -4.48 -3.14 -4.51
C TYR A 103 -4.43 -4.18 -5.62
N ILE A 104 -4.03 -3.79 -6.83
CA ILE A 104 -3.82 -4.72 -7.94
C ILE A 104 -2.68 -5.67 -7.62
N TYR A 105 -1.56 -5.13 -7.13
CA TYR A 105 -0.39 -5.92 -6.75
C TYR A 105 -0.67 -6.92 -5.63
N ALA A 106 -1.47 -6.53 -4.62
CA ALA A 106 -1.91 -7.45 -3.57
C ALA A 106 -2.75 -8.60 -4.13
N ASN A 107 -3.66 -8.32 -5.07
CA ASN A 107 -4.46 -9.36 -5.73
C ASN A 107 -3.60 -10.37 -6.52
N GLU A 108 -2.52 -9.92 -7.17
CA GLU A 108 -1.60 -10.78 -7.90
C GLU A 108 -0.71 -11.63 -6.97
N LEU A 109 -0.40 -11.13 -5.78
CA LEU A 109 0.48 -11.79 -4.83
C LEU A 109 -0.20 -12.92 -4.04
N PHE A 110 -1.51 -12.77 -3.74
CA PHE A 110 -2.25 -13.76 -2.96
C PHE A 110 -2.87 -14.87 -3.83
N PRO A 111 -2.71 -16.16 -3.46
CA PRO A 111 -3.29 -17.28 -4.18
C PRO A 111 -4.81 -17.29 -4.08
N THR A 112 -5.49 -17.79 -5.11
CA THR A 112 -6.95 -17.75 -5.23
C THR A 112 -7.67 -18.37 -4.02
N GLN A 113 -7.13 -19.47 -3.45
CA GLN A 113 -7.73 -20.17 -2.31
C GLN A 113 -7.74 -19.35 -0.99
N GLY A 114 -6.84 -18.38 -0.84
CA GLY A 114 -6.70 -17.59 0.40
C GLY A 114 -6.79 -16.08 0.21
N ARG A 115 -7.03 -15.61 -1.02
CA ARG A 115 -6.94 -14.19 -1.39
C ARG A 115 -7.88 -13.30 -0.57
N ASN A 116 -9.13 -13.71 -0.42
CA ASN A 116 -10.13 -12.90 0.28
C ASN A 116 -9.74 -12.67 1.76
N THR A 117 -9.24 -13.71 2.43
CA THR A 117 -8.78 -13.63 3.82
C THR A 117 -7.51 -12.79 3.94
N GLY A 118 -6.54 -13.00 3.06
CA GLY A 118 -5.28 -12.23 3.06
C GLY A 118 -5.52 -10.74 2.82
N ILE A 119 -6.31 -10.39 1.80
CA ILE A 119 -6.68 -9.00 1.51
C ILE A 119 -7.53 -8.40 2.64
N GLY A 120 -8.40 -9.19 3.28
CA GLY A 120 -9.16 -8.76 4.45
C GLY A 120 -8.26 -8.34 5.61
N MET A 121 -7.28 -9.17 5.97
CA MET A 121 -6.30 -8.84 7.02
C MET A 121 -5.45 -7.62 6.64
N CYS A 122 -4.97 -7.54 5.40
CA CYS A 122 -4.25 -6.37 4.90
C CYS A 122 -5.12 -5.10 4.98
N SER A 123 -6.41 -5.22 4.70
CA SER A 123 -7.36 -4.12 4.76
C SER A 123 -7.57 -3.63 6.20
N MET A 124 -7.67 -4.53 7.18
CA MET A 124 -7.74 -4.15 8.60
C MET A 124 -6.52 -3.32 9.00
N VAL A 125 -5.31 -3.78 8.67
CA VAL A 125 -4.06 -3.04 8.94
C VAL A 125 -4.02 -1.71 8.17
N ALA A 126 -4.53 -1.67 6.94
CA ALA A 126 -4.68 -0.45 6.18
C ALA A 126 -5.62 0.57 6.86
N ARG A 127 -6.73 0.12 7.46
CA ARG A 127 -7.66 1.00 8.20
C ARG A 127 -7.02 1.62 9.43
N PHE A 128 -6.18 0.89 10.16
CA PHE A 128 -5.37 1.49 11.24
C PHE A 128 -4.48 2.62 10.72
N GLY A 129 -3.86 2.43 9.54
CA GLY A 129 -3.11 3.50 8.87
C GLY A 129 -3.96 4.72 8.54
N ALA A 130 -5.20 4.52 8.05
CA ALA A 130 -6.12 5.63 7.77
C ALA A 130 -6.47 6.43 9.03
N ILE A 131 -6.82 5.74 10.13
CA ILE A 131 -7.15 6.36 11.42
C ILE A 131 -5.98 7.19 11.93
N ILE A 132 -4.77 6.62 11.92
CA ILE A 132 -3.55 7.33 12.34
C ILE A 132 -3.32 8.54 11.43
N GLY A 133 -3.54 8.42 10.11
CA GLY A 133 -3.29 9.51 9.16
C GLY A 133 -4.20 10.72 9.37
N THR A 134 -5.48 10.47 9.65
CA THR A 134 -6.43 11.54 9.99
C THR A 134 -6.13 12.14 11.36
N LEU A 135 -5.81 11.32 12.37
CA LEU A 135 -5.48 11.78 13.72
C LEU A 135 -4.17 12.58 13.75
N SER A 136 -3.17 12.16 12.98
CA SER A 136 -1.89 12.85 12.86
C SER A 136 -2.08 14.29 12.39
N ASN A 137 -3.00 14.57 11.47
CA ASN A 137 -3.25 15.95 11.03
C ASN A 137 -3.86 16.81 12.15
N ASP A 138 -4.86 16.32 12.90
CA ASP A 138 -5.50 17.14 13.95
C ASP A 138 -4.61 17.36 15.17
N LEU A 139 -3.91 16.31 15.62
CA LEU A 139 -3.08 16.34 16.83
C LEU A 139 -1.73 17.02 16.59
N LEU A 140 -1.05 16.72 15.48
CA LEU A 140 0.29 17.26 15.22
C LEU A 140 0.21 18.70 14.71
N ALA A 141 -0.89 19.13 14.07
CA ALA A 141 -1.06 20.52 13.66
C ALA A 141 -1.04 21.50 14.85
N ARG A 142 -1.38 21.04 16.07
CA ARG A 142 -1.33 21.86 17.29
C ARG A 142 0.09 22.09 17.82
N VAL A 143 1.01 21.20 17.48
CA VAL A 143 2.42 21.28 17.90
C VAL A 143 3.25 21.93 16.80
N TRP A 144 3.21 21.36 15.59
CA TRP A 144 3.97 21.81 14.42
C TRP A 144 3.20 21.51 13.13
N ILE A 145 2.83 22.58 12.41
CA ILE A 145 2.00 22.49 11.19
C ILE A 145 2.66 21.68 10.05
N HIS A 146 4.00 21.63 10.00
CA HIS A 146 4.77 20.91 8.97
C HIS A 146 5.17 19.49 9.37
N PHE A 147 4.95 19.09 10.62
CA PHE A 147 5.34 17.76 11.09
C PHE A 147 4.63 16.60 10.37
N PRO A 148 3.30 16.63 10.09
CA PRO A 148 2.64 15.47 9.47
C PRO A 148 3.13 15.17 8.05
N ILE A 149 3.48 16.19 7.26
CA ILE A 149 3.95 15.97 5.88
C ILE A 149 5.35 15.32 5.85
N VAL A 150 6.22 15.64 6.82
CA VAL A 150 7.52 14.98 7.00
C VAL A 150 7.36 13.51 7.37
N VAL A 151 6.39 13.20 8.24
CA VAL A 151 6.09 11.80 8.63
C VAL A 151 5.57 11.01 7.42
N PHE A 152 4.70 11.60 6.60
CA PHE A 152 4.23 10.95 5.37
C PHE A 152 5.34 10.75 4.34
N GLY A 153 6.25 11.73 4.19
CA GLY A 153 7.40 11.62 3.30
C GLY A 153 8.39 10.53 3.72
N THR A 154 8.79 10.51 4.99
CA THR A 154 9.73 9.50 5.54
C THR A 154 9.17 8.08 5.47
N THR A 155 7.92 7.87 5.87
CA THR A 155 7.25 6.55 5.81
C THR A 155 7.10 6.05 4.37
N SER A 156 6.91 6.95 3.41
CA SER A 156 6.86 6.61 1.98
C SER A 156 8.23 6.15 1.45
N LEU A 157 9.32 6.83 1.82
CA LEU A 157 10.67 6.40 1.42
C LEU A 157 11.03 5.03 2.01
N ILE A 158 10.68 4.78 3.27
CA ILE A 158 10.84 3.45 3.89
C ILE A 158 10.03 2.40 3.12
N THR A 159 8.82 2.75 2.69
CA THR A 159 7.98 1.84 1.89
C THR A 159 8.64 1.47 0.57
N VAL A 160 9.29 2.42 -0.11
CA VAL A 160 10.04 2.11 -1.36
C VAL A 160 11.18 1.14 -1.09
N ALA A 161 11.94 1.35 0.00
CA ALA A 161 13.02 0.44 0.38
C ALA A 161 12.52 -1.00 0.66
N PHE A 162 11.33 -1.15 1.25
CA PHE A 162 10.71 -2.47 1.40
C PHE A 162 10.13 -3.02 0.08
N ALA A 163 9.61 -2.15 -0.78
CA ALA A 163 9.05 -2.54 -2.06
C ALA A 163 10.11 -3.06 -3.05
N THR A 164 11.36 -2.64 -2.93
CA THR A 164 12.45 -3.16 -3.77
C THR A 164 12.79 -4.61 -3.46
N ILE A 165 12.61 -5.04 -2.20
CA ILE A 165 12.78 -6.44 -1.75
C ILE A 165 11.68 -7.34 -2.32
N CYS A 166 10.50 -6.78 -2.61
CA CYS A 166 9.39 -7.56 -3.15
C CYS A 166 9.67 -8.02 -4.60
N PRO A 167 9.35 -9.27 -4.95
CA PRO A 167 9.56 -9.81 -6.29
C PRO A 167 8.57 -9.22 -7.30
N GLU A 168 8.99 -9.16 -8.55
CA GLU A 168 8.13 -8.66 -9.64
C GLU A 168 7.09 -9.71 -10.06
N THR A 169 5.84 -9.27 -10.25
CA THR A 169 4.67 -10.12 -10.63
C THR A 169 4.39 -10.15 -12.14
N VAL A 170 5.19 -9.43 -12.95
CA VAL A 170 4.96 -9.31 -14.40
C VAL A 170 5.17 -10.65 -15.10
N ASN A 171 4.23 -11.03 -15.97
CA ASN A 171 4.25 -12.23 -16.83
C ASN A 171 4.28 -13.58 -16.10
N LYS A 172 3.89 -13.63 -14.82
CA LYS A 172 3.72 -14.90 -14.10
C LYS A 172 2.24 -15.32 -14.10
N PRO A 173 1.91 -16.60 -14.27
CA PRO A 173 0.54 -17.08 -14.09
C PRO A 173 0.09 -16.82 -12.65
N LEU A 174 -1.19 -16.52 -12.46
CA LEU A 174 -1.74 -16.32 -11.13
C LEU A 174 -1.61 -17.63 -10.33
N PRO A 175 -1.07 -17.60 -9.10
CA PRO A 175 -0.95 -18.80 -8.28
C PRO A 175 -2.36 -19.27 -7.88
N GLU A 176 -2.76 -20.43 -8.40
CA GLU A 176 -4.04 -21.05 -8.03
C GLU A 176 -3.93 -21.79 -6.69
N THR A 177 -2.75 -22.31 -6.38
CA THR A 177 -2.48 -23.15 -5.21
C THR A 177 -1.33 -22.59 -4.38
N VAL A 178 -1.31 -22.88 -3.06
CA VAL A 178 -0.25 -22.45 -2.14
C VAL A 178 1.13 -22.98 -2.58
N HIS A 179 1.17 -24.15 -3.22
CA HIS A 179 2.40 -24.74 -3.77
C HIS A 179 2.99 -23.97 -4.97
N ASP A 180 2.21 -23.13 -5.65
CA ASP A 180 2.70 -22.30 -6.76
C ASP A 180 3.40 -21.01 -6.28
N ILE A 181 3.34 -20.68 -4.98
CA ILE A 181 3.97 -19.48 -4.41
C ILE A 181 5.50 -19.53 -4.56
N ASP A 182 6.09 -20.73 -4.47
CA ASP A 182 7.54 -20.92 -4.60
C ASP A 182 8.06 -20.51 -5.98
N ARG A 183 7.22 -20.59 -7.03
CA ARG A 183 7.57 -20.18 -8.40
C ARG A 183 7.64 -18.66 -8.58
N ILE A 184 7.01 -17.90 -7.69
CA ILE A 184 6.97 -16.43 -7.77
C ILE A 184 8.27 -15.83 -7.16
N GLY A 185 9.09 -16.65 -6.49
CA GLY A 185 10.37 -16.24 -5.89
C GLY A 185 10.17 -15.49 -4.56
N VAL A 186 9.04 -15.71 -3.90
CA VAL A 186 8.70 -15.03 -2.65
C VAL A 186 9.25 -15.83 -1.46
N THR A 187 10.57 -15.86 -1.29
CA THR A 187 11.17 -16.41 -0.06
C THR A 187 11.07 -15.36 1.05
N TRP A 188 9.89 -15.24 1.66
CA TRP A 188 9.74 -14.44 2.87
C TRP A 188 10.54 -15.10 4.01
N PRO A 189 11.46 -14.38 4.69
CA PRO A 189 12.25 -14.95 5.79
C PRO A 189 11.40 -15.53 6.93
N CYS A 190 10.20 -14.99 7.12
CA CYS A 190 9.27 -15.35 8.19
C CYS A 190 8.30 -16.49 7.87
N TRP A 191 8.18 -16.93 6.61
CA TRP A 191 7.23 -17.98 6.20
C TRP A 191 7.87 -19.36 6.00
N LYS A 192 9.18 -19.49 6.23
CA LYS A 192 9.89 -20.78 6.15
C LYS A 192 9.34 -21.86 7.10
N SER A 193 8.43 -21.52 8.02
CA SER A 193 7.92 -22.45 9.04
C SER A 193 6.98 -23.54 8.54
N LYS A 194 6.40 -23.48 7.32
CA LYS A 194 5.41 -24.48 6.87
C LYS A 194 5.85 -25.46 5.78
N ALA A 195 6.91 -25.14 5.03
CA ALA A 195 7.50 -26.07 4.07
C ALA A 195 8.32 -27.16 4.78
N LEU A 196 8.99 -26.82 5.89
CA LEU A 196 9.71 -27.76 6.75
C LEU A 196 8.78 -28.83 7.36
N THR A 197 7.52 -28.48 7.64
CA THR A 197 6.57 -29.43 8.25
C THR A 197 6.12 -30.53 7.28
N LEU A 198 6.14 -30.31 5.96
CA LEU A 198 5.77 -31.37 4.98
C LEU A 198 6.91 -32.37 4.74
N GLU A 199 8.17 -31.92 4.79
CA GLU A 199 9.34 -32.82 4.82
C GLU A 199 9.43 -33.59 6.16
N GLU A 200 9.12 -32.93 7.29
CA GLU A 200 9.03 -33.58 8.60
C GLU A 200 7.86 -34.58 8.68
N ILE A 201 6.69 -34.28 8.10
CA ILE A 201 5.57 -35.22 8.01
C ILE A 201 5.91 -36.40 7.10
N ASN A 202 6.52 -36.17 5.93
CA ASN A 202 6.89 -37.25 5.01
C ASN A 202 7.99 -38.17 5.58
N SER A 203 8.92 -37.64 6.38
CA SER A 203 9.93 -38.44 7.09
C SER A 203 9.40 -39.17 8.33
N MET A 204 8.29 -38.69 8.92
CA MET A 204 7.56 -39.42 9.98
C MET A 204 6.62 -40.50 9.45
N THR A 205 6.27 -40.47 8.16
CA THR A 205 5.30 -41.40 7.54
C THR A 205 5.90 -42.77 7.18
N ASP A 206 7.22 -42.96 7.36
CA ASP A 206 7.93 -44.23 7.06
C ASP A 206 7.99 -45.22 8.25
N SER A 207 7.48 -44.83 9.43
CA SER A 207 7.28 -45.75 10.55
C SER A 207 5.85 -46.28 10.54
N ASN A 208 5.67 -47.57 10.82
CA ASN A 208 4.44 -48.38 10.70
C ASN A 208 3.17 -47.88 11.47
N GLU A 209 3.13 -46.63 11.95
CA GLU A 209 1.97 -45.97 12.61
C GLU A 209 0.99 -45.29 11.64
N CYS A 210 1.28 -45.22 10.33
CA CYS A 210 0.43 -44.50 9.37
C CYS A 210 -0.96 -45.13 9.13
N MET A 211 -1.18 -46.40 9.49
CA MET A 211 -2.49 -47.06 9.30
C MET A 211 -3.51 -46.78 10.41
N SER A 212 -3.09 -46.48 11.64
CA SER A 212 -4.03 -46.19 12.75
C SER A 212 -4.57 -44.75 12.69
N LEU A 213 -3.77 -43.78 12.24
CA LEU A 213 -4.20 -42.38 12.09
C LEU A 213 -5.14 -42.16 10.90
N LYS A 214 -5.01 -42.94 9.81
CA LYS A 214 -5.97 -42.92 8.69
C LYS A 214 -7.35 -43.45 9.09
N ALA A 215 -7.43 -44.31 10.11
CA ALA A 215 -8.71 -44.76 10.66
C ALA A 215 -9.38 -43.66 11.52
N GLN A 216 -8.60 -42.89 12.30
CA GLN A 216 -9.12 -41.81 13.13
C GLN A 216 -9.58 -40.58 12.31
N PHE A 217 -8.94 -40.28 11.18
CA PHE A 217 -9.38 -39.18 10.32
C PHE A 217 -10.64 -39.49 9.50
N LYS A 218 -10.89 -40.76 9.16
CA LYS A 218 -12.09 -41.15 8.41
C LYS A 218 -13.38 -41.10 9.24
N GLU A 219 -13.27 -41.06 10.57
CA GLU A 219 -14.41 -41.03 11.49
C GLU A 219 -14.86 -39.60 11.84
N ASN A 220 -14.00 -38.58 11.65
CA ASN A 220 -14.31 -37.18 11.97
C ASN A 220 -14.79 -36.34 10.76
N ASP A 221 -14.75 -36.88 9.54
CA ASP A 221 -15.27 -36.20 8.32
C ASP A 221 -16.73 -36.58 7.98
N ILE A 222 -17.45 -37.28 8.88
CA ILE A 222 -18.86 -37.67 8.69
C ILE A 222 -19.79 -37.11 9.80
N LEU A 223 -19.42 -36.01 10.46
CA LEU A 223 -20.34 -35.24 11.31
C LEU A 223 -20.36 -33.76 10.93
#